data_AF-A0A9N9HYP7-F1
#
_entry.id   AF-A0A9N9HYP7-F1
#
_cell.length_a   1.000
_cell.length_b   1.000
_cell.length_c   1.000
_cell.angle_alpha   90.00
_cell.angle_beta   90.00
_cell.angle_gamma   90.00
#
_symmetry.space_group_name_H-M   'P 1'
#
loop_
_entity.id
_entity.type
_entity.pdbx_description
1 polymer ?
#
loop_
_entity_poly.entity_id
_entity_poly.type
_entity_poly.pdbx_seq_one_letter_code
_entity_poly.pdbx_strand_id
1 'polypeptide(L)'
;PGFPTLLKRIASLWKEDSEKLKKSGMDVIDMLRNAFGTNDSGKSEPKFPTPVQFHFLLRYYYYIYHEYELSDESLSNLSISQIHAKGNQLGIDFKDCFEKSDCIQKLQKAVANRQETAQKALEMVKFTLMKIARGGIHDHVGSGFHRYSTDRYWHVPHFEKMLYDQAQLLATCIEIFLLTKEEYFAEIARDIINYVKRDLRDPVGGGFYSAEDADSYPYEGATHKLEGAFAVWETSELDQILGEDSTVFCYHFGVKEKGNVPREKDIQGELINKNVLIERYTLEETAKEFSLSLDTLDQIIKRCKEKLAKHRAEKRPKPHRDDKVLTAWN
;
A
#
# COMPACT_ATOMS: atom_id res chain seq x y z
N PRO A 1 14.46 21.21 -17.79
CA PRO A 1 13.61 21.38 -16.58
C PRO A 1 13.18 20.02 -16.02
N GLY A 2 13.60 19.68 -14.81
CA GLY A 2 13.30 18.40 -14.17
C GLY A 2 14.31 18.04 -13.07
N PHE A 3 14.08 16.93 -12.38
CA PHE A 3 14.91 16.47 -11.26
C PHE A 3 16.43 16.37 -11.58
N PRO A 4 16.85 15.89 -12.77
CA PRO A 4 18.27 15.90 -13.13
C PRO A 4 18.88 17.30 -13.27
N THR A 5 18.08 18.29 -13.71
CA THR A 5 18.53 19.70 -13.78
C THR A 5 18.69 20.27 -12.37
N LEU A 6 17.80 19.91 -11.45
CA LEU A 6 17.90 20.30 -10.04
C LEU A 6 19.16 19.73 -9.38
N LEU A 7 19.43 18.43 -9.57
CA LEU A 7 20.64 17.77 -9.05
C LEU A 7 21.92 18.39 -9.59
N LYS A 8 21.98 18.71 -10.89
CA LYS A 8 23.12 19.41 -11.50
C LYS A 8 23.31 20.81 -10.92
N ARG A 9 22.21 21.53 -10.65
CA ARG A 9 22.26 22.86 -10.05
C ARG A 9 22.74 22.82 -8.60
N ILE A 10 22.26 21.85 -7.81
CA ILE A 10 22.73 21.60 -6.44
C ILE A 10 24.21 21.23 -6.44
N ALA A 11 24.65 20.34 -7.35
CA ALA A 11 26.05 19.95 -7.47
C ALA A 11 26.97 21.11 -7.86
N SER A 12 26.52 22.01 -8.75
CA SER A 12 27.27 23.23 -9.11
C SER A 12 27.38 24.18 -7.93
N LEU A 13 26.24 24.48 -7.30
CA LEU A 13 26.19 25.37 -6.14
C LEU A 13 26.98 24.83 -4.94
N TRP A 14 27.04 23.51 -4.75
CA TRP A 14 27.86 22.90 -3.71
C TRP A 14 29.36 23.10 -3.95
N LYS A 15 29.81 23.09 -5.21
CA LYS A 15 31.21 23.36 -5.57
C LYS A 15 31.57 24.83 -5.45
N GLU A 16 30.63 25.72 -5.77
CA GLU A 16 30.84 27.16 -5.80
C GLU A 16 30.70 27.81 -4.41
N ASP A 17 29.69 27.40 -3.63
CA ASP A 17 29.34 28.01 -2.34
C ASP A 17 28.57 27.03 -1.45
N SER A 18 29.28 26.01 -0.96
CA SER A 18 28.70 24.97 -0.09
C SER A 18 28.09 25.53 1.19
N GLU A 19 28.62 26.63 1.72
CA GLU A 19 28.12 27.24 2.96
C GLU A 19 26.76 27.91 2.77
N LYS A 20 26.55 28.59 1.64
CA LYS A 20 25.22 29.11 1.29
C LYS A 20 24.19 28.00 1.10
N LEU A 21 24.59 26.87 0.53
CA LEU A 21 23.68 25.73 0.34
C LEU A 21 23.33 25.06 1.68
N LYS A 22 24.32 24.88 2.57
CA LYS A 22 24.09 24.41 3.94
C LYS A 22 23.19 25.37 4.70
N LYS A 23 23.41 26.68 4.60
CA LYS A 23 22.58 27.71 5.24
C LYS A 23 21.14 27.67 4.74
N SER A 24 20.92 27.63 3.43
CA SER A 24 19.57 27.47 2.87
C SER A 24 18.91 26.16 3.28
N GLY A 25 19.69 25.07 3.42
CA GLY A 25 19.20 23.81 3.96
C GLY A 25 18.80 23.91 5.43
N MET A 26 19.60 24.60 6.25
CA MET A 26 19.28 24.90 7.65
C MET A 26 18.04 25.79 7.75
N ASP A 27 17.90 26.80 6.90
CA ASP A 27 16.72 27.68 6.87
C ASP A 27 15.44 26.87 6.53
N VAL A 28 15.52 25.91 5.61
CA VAL A 28 14.39 24.99 5.30
C VAL A 28 14.13 24.05 6.47
N ILE A 29 15.16 23.50 7.10
CA ILE A 29 15.03 22.68 8.31
C ILE A 29 14.39 23.48 9.44
N ASP A 30 14.76 24.74 9.62
CA ASP A 30 14.22 25.62 10.65
C ASP A 30 12.79 26.09 10.31
N MET A 31 12.46 26.31 9.04
CA MET A 31 11.07 26.53 8.59
C MET A 31 10.21 25.29 8.85
N LEU A 32 10.72 24.09 8.59
CA LEU A 32 10.03 22.84 8.92
C LEU A 32 9.92 22.68 10.43
N ARG A 33 10.99 22.91 11.19
CA ARG A 33 10.96 22.91 12.65
C ARG A 33 10.00 23.93 13.20
N ASN A 34 9.82 25.10 12.60
CA ASN A 34 8.84 26.10 13.03
C ASN A 34 7.42 25.75 12.60
N ALA A 35 7.23 25.13 11.42
CA ALA A 35 5.94 24.63 10.97
C ALA A 35 5.45 23.43 11.80
N PHE A 36 6.39 22.64 12.33
CA PHE A 36 6.16 21.52 13.24
C PHE A 36 6.50 21.87 14.71
N GLY A 37 6.85 23.13 14.97
CA GLY A 37 7.41 23.64 16.23
C GLY A 37 6.38 24.45 16.96
N THR A 38 5.91 23.84 18.04
CA THR A 38 5.04 24.39 19.07
C THR A 38 5.57 25.71 19.63
N ASN A 39 4.72 26.75 19.65
CA ASN A 39 4.85 27.80 20.67
C ASN A 39 4.88 27.11 22.03
N ASP A 40 5.95 27.38 22.76
CA ASP A 40 6.31 26.78 24.02
C ASP A 40 5.30 27.21 25.12
N SER A 41 4.28 26.39 25.33
CA SER A 41 3.51 26.35 26.58
C SER A 41 3.24 24.90 26.96
N GLY A 42 4.31 24.18 27.29
CA GLY A 42 4.28 23.00 28.14
C GLY A 42 3.29 21.90 27.75
N LYS A 43 3.66 21.07 26.76
CA LYS A 43 3.57 19.60 26.84
C LYS A 43 4.10 18.91 25.57
N SER A 44 5.19 18.18 25.81
CA SER A 44 5.74 16.97 25.18
C SER A 44 5.94 16.90 23.67
N GLU A 45 7.09 16.36 23.28
CA GLU A 45 7.28 15.50 22.10
C GLU A 45 5.97 14.81 21.68
N PRO A 46 5.74 14.56 20.38
CA PRO A 46 4.60 13.75 19.97
C PRO A 46 4.69 12.41 20.71
N LYS A 47 3.86 12.27 21.76
CA LYS A 47 3.78 11.05 22.54
C LYS A 47 3.22 10.02 21.60
N PHE A 48 4.11 9.23 21.03
CA PHE A 48 3.73 8.01 20.36
C PHE A 48 3.22 7.03 21.43
N PRO A 49 2.15 6.30 21.14
CA PRO A 49 1.29 6.48 19.97
C PRO A 49 0.44 7.76 20.08
N THR A 50 0.32 8.51 18.96
CA THR A 50 -0.65 9.61 18.87
C THR A 50 -2.04 9.10 19.25
N PRO A 51 -2.99 9.92 19.72
CA PRO A 51 -4.33 9.46 20.08
C PRO A 51 -4.94 8.55 19.00
N VAL A 52 -4.85 8.93 17.72
CA VAL A 52 -5.31 8.12 16.58
C VAL A 52 -4.67 6.73 16.53
N GLN A 53 -3.36 6.63 16.79
CA GLN A 53 -2.63 5.36 16.83
C GLN A 53 -2.92 4.54 18.10
N PHE A 54 -3.07 5.18 19.26
CA PHE A 54 -3.44 4.51 20.51
C PHE A 54 -4.86 3.93 20.40
N HIS A 55 -5.75 4.66 19.74
CA HIS A 55 -7.11 4.24 19.45
C HIS A 55 -7.17 3.12 18.41
N PHE A 56 -6.32 3.13 17.37
CA PHE A 56 -6.20 1.99 16.44
C PHE A 56 -5.73 0.73 17.17
N LEU A 57 -4.71 0.83 18.01
CA LEU A 57 -4.16 -0.27 18.79
C LEU A 57 -5.19 -0.85 19.78
N LEU A 58 -5.99 0.01 20.44
CA LEU A 58 -7.08 -0.41 21.33
C LEU A 58 -8.27 -1.04 20.58
N ARG A 59 -8.69 -0.48 19.44
CA ARG A 59 -9.75 -1.06 18.59
C ARG A 59 -9.37 -2.44 18.08
N TYR A 60 -8.12 -2.58 17.69
CA TYR A 60 -7.56 -3.85 17.25
C TYR A 60 -7.47 -4.85 18.39
N TYR A 61 -6.94 -4.45 19.56
CA TYR A 61 -6.91 -5.30 20.76
C TYR A 61 -8.30 -5.83 21.13
N TYR A 62 -9.33 -4.98 21.10
CA TYR A 62 -10.71 -5.37 21.45
C TYR A 62 -11.37 -6.26 20.38
N TYR A 63 -11.15 -5.98 19.10
CA TYR A 63 -11.62 -6.83 17.99
C TYR A 63 -10.97 -8.22 18.01
N ILE A 64 -9.72 -8.30 18.47
CA ILE A 64 -8.94 -9.54 18.54
C ILE A 64 -9.34 -10.40 19.74
N TYR A 65 -9.43 -9.83 20.94
CA TYR A 65 -9.47 -10.61 22.17
C TYR A 65 -10.86 -10.97 22.68
N HIS A 66 -11.92 -10.33 22.18
CA HIS A 66 -13.25 -10.52 22.78
C HIS A 66 -14.22 -11.28 21.90
N GLU A 67 -13.82 -11.77 20.71
CA GLU A 67 -14.69 -12.50 19.76
C GLU A 67 -16.14 -12.04 19.87
N TYR A 68 -16.36 -10.71 19.91
CA TYR A 68 -17.72 -10.22 19.90
C TYR A 68 -18.18 -10.55 18.50
N GLU A 69 -18.86 -11.70 18.38
CA GLU A 69 -19.97 -11.86 17.46
C GLU A 69 -20.78 -10.59 17.61
N LEU A 70 -20.47 -9.61 16.75
CA LEU A 70 -21.42 -8.63 16.30
C LEU A 70 -22.50 -9.46 15.63
N SER A 71 -23.39 -10.00 16.46
CA SER A 71 -24.66 -10.55 16.04
C SER A 71 -25.29 -9.47 15.16
N ASP A 72 -25.31 -9.77 13.86
CA ASP A 72 -26.02 -9.12 12.77
C ASP A 72 -25.85 -7.62 12.48
N GLU A 73 -25.13 -6.85 13.28
CA GLU A 73 -24.83 -5.44 12.96
C GLU A 73 -23.34 -5.22 12.66
N SER A 74 -22.99 -5.29 11.37
CA SER A 74 -21.70 -4.83 10.88
C SER A 74 -21.41 -3.42 11.40
N LEU A 75 -20.20 -3.18 11.95
CA LEU A 75 -19.74 -1.85 12.36
C LEU A 75 -19.87 -0.81 11.24
N SER A 76 -19.90 -1.24 9.96
CA SER A 76 -20.18 -0.38 8.80
C SER A 76 -21.56 0.27 8.82
N ASN A 77 -22.51 -0.30 9.57
CA ASN A 77 -23.89 0.15 9.64
C ASN A 77 -24.16 1.03 10.87
N LEU A 78 -23.20 1.12 11.80
CA LEU A 78 -23.34 1.96 12.98
C LEU A 78 -23.10 3.44 12.62
N SER A 79 -24.01 4.30 13.06
CA SER A 79 -23.78 5.74 13.05
C SER A 79 -22.61 6.13 13.96
N ILE A 80 -21.99 7.28 13.70
CA ILE A 80 -20.89 7.82 14.53
C ILE A 80 -21.29 7.89 16.01
N SER A 81 -22.54 8.27 16.29
CA SER A 81 -23.07 8.32 17.66
C SER A 81 -23.13 6.94 18.32
N GLN A 82 -23.57 5.91 17.59
CA GLN A 82 -23.57 4.53 18.08
C GLN A 82 -22.15 4.03 18.32
N ILE A 83 -21.19 4.39 17.45
CA ILE A 83 -19.78 4.06 17.67
C ILE A 83 -19.24 4.76 18.92
N HIS A 84 -19.51 6.05 19.11
CA HIS A 84 -19.12 6.80 20.32
C HIS A 84 -19.72 6.20 21.59
N ALA A 85 -21.01 5.85 21.57
CA ALA A 85 -21.68 5.23 22.70
C ALA A 85 -21.04 3.89 23.06
N LYS A 86 -20.71 3.08 22.06
CA LYS A 86 -20.02 1.80 22.24
C LYS A 86 -18.59 1.99 22.75
N GLY A 87 -17.88 3.02 22.26
CA GLY A 87 -16.59 3.42 22.81
C GLY A 87 -16.66 3.76 24.29
N ASN A 88 -17.59 4.65 24.66
CA ASN A 88 -17.77 5.07 26.04
C ASN A 88 -18.10 3.90 26.98
N GLN A 89 -18.92 2.94 26.54
CA GLN A 89 -19.20 1.71 27.29
C GLN A 89 -17.95 0.86 27.54
N LEU A 90 -17.00 0.90 26.61
CA LEU A 90 -15.72 0.19 26.69
C LEU A 90 -14.60 1.02 27.35
N GLY A 91 -14.91 2.23 27.84
CA GLY A 91 -13.92 3.17 28.38
C GLY A 91 -12.99 3.77 27.33
N ILE A 92 -13.40 3.77 26.05
CA ILE A 92 -12.65 4.26 24.91
C ILE A 92 -13.33 5.51 24.34
N ASP A 93 -12.65 6.65 24.40
CA ASP A 93 -13.14 7.86 23.73
C ASP A 93 -12.85 7.76 22.22
N PHE A 94 -13.89 7.89 21.38
CA PHE A 94 -13.74 7.91 19.93
C PHE A 94 -13.92 9.30 19.32
N LYS A 95 -14.03 10.35 20.14
CA LYS A 95 -14.32 11.72 19.69
C LYS A 95 -13.40 12.19 18.55
N ASP A 96 -12.11 11.91 18.65
CA ASP A 96 -11.10 12.35 17.67
C ASP A 96 -10.89 11.33 16.54
N CYS A 97 -11.52 10.15 16.60
CA CYS A 97 -11.37 9.10 15.58
C CYS A 97 -12.11 9.41 14.27
N PHE A 98 -12.99 10.41 14.28
CA PHE A 98 -13.77 10.85 13.12
C PHE A 98 -13.41 12.27 12.69
N GLU A 99 -12.53 12.94 13.43
CA GLU A 99 -12.02 14.24 13.06
C GLU A 99 -11.06 14.05 11.89
N LYS A 100 -11.47 14.58 10.73
CA LYS A 100 -10.56 14.72 9.59
C LYS A 100 -9.36 15.53 10.05
N SER A 101 -8.15 15.14 9.67
CA SER A 101 -6.97 15.95 9.98
C SER A 101 -7.17 17.38 9.47
N ASP A 102 -6.61 18.36 10.18
CA ASP A 102 -6.68 19.78 9.78
C ASP A 102 -6.23 19.99 8.33
N CYS A 103 -5.25 19.20 7.88
CA CYS A 103 -4.80 19.17 6.50
C CYS A 103 -5.94 18.79 5.54
N ILE A 104 -6.66 17.70 5.82
CA ILE A 104 -7.78 17.22 5.02
C ILE A 104 -8.94 18.22 5.02
N GLN A 105 -9.27 18.82 6.16
CA GLN A 105 -10.33 19.84 6.22
C GLN A 105 -9.98 21.08 5.40
N LYS A 106 -8.72 21.58 5.52
CA LYS A 106 -8.22 22.71 4.72
C LYS A 106 -8.21 22.38 3.23
N LEU A 107 -7.77 21.18 2.86
CA LEU A 107 -7.76 20.73 1.48
C LEU A 107 -9.18 20.59 0.92
N GLN A 108 -10.13 20.03 1.66
CA GLN A 108 -11.55 19.97 1.25
C GLN A 108 -12.12 21.35 0.99
N LYS A 109 -11.86 22.30 1.88
CA LYS A 109 -12.32 23.68 1.73
C LYS A 109 -11.68 24.35 0.51
N ALA A 110 -10.37 24.19 0.33
CA ALA A 110 -9.65 24.72 -0.84
C ALA A 110 -10.16 24.11 -2.16
N VAL A 111 -10.43 22.80 -2.16
CA VAL A 111 -10.96 22.08 -3.31
C VAL A 111 -12.40 22.53 -3.62
N ALA A 112 -13.26 22.65 -2.60
CA ALA A 112 -14.63 23.14 -2.75
C ALA A 112 -14.67 24.59 -3.26
N ASN A 113 -13.70 25.42 -2.84
CA ASN A 113 -13.54 26.79 -3.31
C ASN A 113 -12.87 26.90 -4.69
N ARG A 114 -12.65 25.79 -5.41
CA ARG A 114 -12.04 25.77 -6.75
C ARG A 114 -10.65 26.43 -6.81
N GLN A 115 -9.87 26.32 -5.73
CA GLN A 115 -8.50 26.82 -5.70
C GLN A 115 -7.59 25.94 -6.56
N GLU A 116 -7.18 26.45 -7.72
CA GLU A 116 -6.46 25.70 -8.76
C GLU A 116 -5.28 24.87 -8.24
N THR A 117 -4.50 25.40 -7.30
CA THR A 117 -3.36 24.71 -6.69
C THR A 117 -3.78 23.48 -5.90
N ALA A 118 -4.91 23.55 -5.18
CA ALA A 118 -5.46 22.43 -4.41
C ALA A 118 -6.03 21.34 -5.33
N GLN A 119 -6.70 21.70 -6.44
CA GLN A 119 -7.13 20.70 -7.43
C GLN A 119 -5.93 19.99 -8.06
N LYS A 120 -4.91 20.75 -8.49
CA LYS A 120 -3.70 20.16 -9.07
C LYS A 120 -2.99 19.22 -8.09
N ALA A 121 -2.86 19.61 -6.83
CA ALA A 121 -2.27 18.76 -5.80
C ALA A 121 -3.08 17.46 -5.62
N LEU A 122 -4.41 17.55 -5.54
CA LEU A 122 -5.28 16.38 -5.43
C LEU A 122 -5.14 15.45 -6.64
N GLU A 123 -5.13 16.00 -7.86
CA GLU A 123 -4.92 15.23 -9.10
C GLU A 123 -3.56 14.53 -9.10
N MET A 124 -2.49 15.21 -8.67
CA MET A 124 -1.15 14.63 -8.58
C MET A 124 -1.11 13.43 -7.61
N VAL A 125 -1.72 13.58 -6.42
CA VAL A 125 -1.76 12.51 -5.43
C VAL A 125 -2.59 11.33 -5.95
N LYS A 126 -3.80 11.59 -6.47
CA LYS A 126 -4.65 10.55 -7.06
C LYS A 126 -3.95 9.79 -8.18
N PHE A 127 -3.33 10.52 -9.11
CA PHE A 127 -2.62 9.93 -10.22
C PHE A 127 -1.46 9.05 -9.72
N THR A 128 -0.67 9.55 -8.78
CA THR A 128 0.47 8.81 -8.23
C THR A 128 0.01 7.55 -7.50
N LEU A 129 -0.99 7.66 -6.62
CA LEU A 129 -1.51 6.51 -5.88
C LEU A 129 -2.15 5.47 -6.80
N MET A 130 -2.89 5.91 -7.83
CA MET A 130 -3.43 5.01 -8.84
C MET A 130 -2.31 4.29 -9.62
N LYS A 131 -1.20 4.96 -9.93
CA LYS A 131 -0.06 4.31 -10.59
C LYS A 131 0.67 3.33 -9.67
N ILE A 132 0.74 3.60 -8.38
CA ILE A 132 1.28 2.67 -7.38
C ILE A 132 0.37 1.44 -7.26
N ALA A 133 -0.95 1.64 -7.09
CA ALA A 133 -1.94 0.59 -6.94
C ALA A 133 -2.09 -0.32 -8.18
N ARG A 134 -1.88 0.25 -9.38
CA ARG A 134 -1.86 -0.51 -10.63
C ARG A 134 -0.49 -1.11 -10.96
N GLY A 135 0.56 -0.69 -10.27
CA GLY A 135 1.93 -1.14 -10.47
C GLY A 135 2.15 -2.58 -10.05
N GLY A 136 3.32 -3.13 -10.38
CA GLY A 136 3.79 -4.43 -9.87
C GLY A 136 4.32 -4.37 -8.43
N ILE A 137 4.45 -3.18 -7.86
CA ILE A 137 4.65 -3.01 -6.41
C ILE A 137 3.41 -3.44 -5.59
N HIS A 138 2.22 -3.43 -6.18
CA HIS A 138 1.03 -4.02 -5.57
C HIS A 138 1.01 -5.53 -5.85
N ASP A 139 0.92 -6.36 -4.82
CA ASP A 139 0.76 -7.79 -5.01
C ASP A 139 -0.69 -8.12 -5.38
N HIS A 140 -1.00 -8.09 -6.67
CA HIS A 140 -2.35 -8.28 -7.21
C HIS A 140 -3.04 -9.60 -6.86
N VAL A 141 -2.28 -10.60 -6.37
CA VAL A 141 -2.79 -11.91 -5.93
C VAL A 141 -2.76 -12.03 -4.41
N GLY A 142 -1.66 -11.61 -3.78
CA GLY A 142 -1.44 -11.72 -2.35
C GLY A 142 -1.91 -10.51 -1.54
N SER A 143 -2.46 -9.47 -2.14
CA SER A 143 -2.80 -8.20 -1.49
C SER A 143 -1.59 -7.48 -0.85
N GLY A 144 -1.78 -6.20 -0.55
CA GLY A 144 -0.76 -5.35 0.05
C GLY A 144 0.38 -5.02 -0.90
N PHE A 145 1.30 -4.18 -0.42
CA PHE A 145 2.34 -3.57 -1.25
C PHE A 145 3.74 -4.04 -0.88
N HIS A 146 4.56 -4.30 -1.89
CA HIS A 146 6.00 -4.46 -1.73
C HIS A 146 6.66 -3.12 -1.36
N ARG A 147 7.86 -3.18 -0.77
CA ARG A 147 8.49 -2.06 -0.07
C ARG A 147 8.82 -0.87 -0.98
N TYR A 148 9.40 -1.13 -2.14
CA TYR A 148 9.70 -0.10 -3.13
C TYR A 148 9.81 -0.69 -4.54
N SER A 149 9.72 0.17 -5.55
CA SER A 149 9.98 -0.18 -6.95
C SER A 149 11.39 0.23 -7.36
N THR A 150 12.10 -0.64 -8.06
CA THR A 150 13.43 -0.38 -8.62
C THR A 150 13.37 0.44 -9.92
N ASP A 151 12.17 0.67 -10.45
CA ASP A 151 11.92 1.50 -11.62
C ASP A 151 10.88 2.61 -11.37
N ARG A 152 10.84 3.55 -12.32
CA ARG A 152 9.96 4.72 -12.31
C ARG A 152 8.51 4.44 -12.71
N TYR A 153 8.21 3.21 -13.11
CA TYR A 153 6.89 2.77 -13.58
C TYR A 153 6.12 2.02 -12.50
N TRP A 154 6.70 1.87 -11.30
CA TRP A 154 6.16 1.05 -10.21
C TRP A 154 6.03 -0.42 -10.59
N HIS A 155 6.85 -0.90 -11.53
CA HIS A 155 6.70 -2.23 -12.12
C HIS A 155 7.50 -3.29 -11.37
N VAL A 156 8.82 -3.16 -11.25
CA VAL A 156 9.67 -4.18 -10.62
C VAL A 156 9.91 -3.85 -9.14
N PRO A 157 9.27 -4.56 -8.20
CA PRO A 157 9.48 -4.31 -6.77
C PRO A 157 10.76 -4.92 -6.23
N HIS A 158 11.19 -4.43 -5.07
CA HIS A 158 11.88 -5.25 -4.09
C HIS A 158 10.82 -5.94 -3.21
N PHE A 159 10.78 -7.27 -3.21
CA PHE A 159 9.56 -8.03 -2.85
C PHE A 159 9.22 -8.08 -1.36
N GLU A 160 10.07 -7.55 -0.49
CA GLU A 160 9.80 -7.37 0.94
C GLU A 160 8.51 -6.57 1.15
N LYS A 161 7.71 -6.90 2.16
CA LYS A 161 6.51 -6.13 2.54
C LYS A 161 6.62 -5.69 3.99
N MET A 162 6.63 -4.39 4.22
CA MET A 162 6.79 -3.82 5.56
C MET A 162 5.46 -3.28 6.08
N LEU A 163 5.18 -3.49 7.37
CA LEU A 163 3.97 -3.00 8.03
C LEU A 163 3.82 -1.49 7.91
N TYR A 164 4.92 -0.73 8.05
CA TYR A 164 4.86 0.72 8.01
C TYR A 164 4.49 1.26 6.62
N ASP A 165 4.89 0.57 5.55
CA ASP A 165 4.51 0.94 4.17
C ASP A 165 3.02 0.69 3.95
N GLN A 166 2.51 -0.45 4.44
CA GLN A 166 1.07 -0.73 4.44
C GLN A 166 0.29 0.35 5.20
N ALA A 167 0.73 0.70 6.41
CA ALA A 167 0.04 1.67 7.25
C ALA A 167 -0.01 3.07 6.62
N GLN A 168 1.10 3.52 6.02
CA GLN A 168 1.17 4.82 5.35
C GLN A 168 0.28 4.88 4.10
N LEU A 169 0.31 3.82 3.28
CA LEU A 169 -0.56 3.73 2.10
C LEU A 169 -2.03 3.63 2.49
N LEU A 170 -2.37 2.88 3.54
CA LEU A 170 -3.74 2.74 4.04
C LEU A 170 -4.31 4.10 4.47
N ALA A 171 -3.57 4.86 5.28
CA ALA A 171 -3.98 6.19 5.71
C ALA A 171 -4.23 7.10 4.51
N THR A 172 -3.30 7.11 3.54
CA THR A 172 -3.42 7.91 2.31
C THR A 172 -4.65 7.52 1.48
N CYS A 173 -4.91 6.22 1.31
CA CYS A 173 -6.08 5.72 0.56
C CYS A 173 -7.39 6.14 1.22
N ILE A 174 -7.50 6.00 2.55
CA ILE A 174 -8.68 6.39 3.32
C ILE A 174 -8.90 7.90 3.21
N GLU A 175 -7.84 8.71 3.36
CA GLU A 175 -7.93 10.16 3.25
C GLU A 175 -8.46 10.59 1.88
N ILE A 176 -7.92 10.04 0.79
CA ILE A 176 -8.39 10.35 -0.56
C ILE A 176 -9.83 9.88 -0.76
N PHE A 177 -10.19 8.68 -0.31
CA PHE A 177 -11.58 8.24 -0.36
C PHE A 177 -12.52 9.19 0.40
N LEU A 178 -12.13 9.67 1.58
CA LEU A 178 -12.92 10.64 2.35
C LEU A 178 -13.04 12.00 1.66
N LEU A 179 -12.04 12.40 0.87
CA LEU A 179 -12.03 13.61 0.06
C LEU A 179 -12.91 13.50 -1.19
N THR A 180 -12.79 12.40 -1.93
CA THR A 180 -13.30 12.30 -3.31
C THR A 180 -14.48 11.36 -3.47
N LYS A 181 -14.66 10.42 -2.52
CA LYS A 181 -15.65 9.34 -2.56
C LYS A 181 -15.48 8.38 -3.74
N GLU A 182 -14.29 8.34 -4.35
CA GLU A 182 -13.97 7.36 -5.38
C GLU A 182 -13.71 5.99 -4.74
N GLU A 183 -14.61 5.04 -5.00
CA GLU A 183 -14.61 3.71 -4.37
C GLU A 183 -13.31 2.93 -4.61
N TYR A 184 -12.63 3.18 -5.74
CA TYR A 184 -11.33 2.59 -6.03
C TYR A 184 -10.32 2.73 -4.87
N PHE A 185 -10.24 3.89 -4.22
CA PHE A 185 -9.32 4.07 -3.09
C PHE A 185 -9.78 3.35 -1.82
N ALA A 186 -11.09 3.14 -1.64
CA ALA A 186 -11.61 2.29 -0.57
C ALA A 186 -11.30 0.81 -0.82
N GLU A 187 -11.35 0.35 -2.07
CA GLU A 187 -10.95 -1.01 -2.44
C GLU A 187 -9.47 -1.27 -2.14
N ILE A 188 -8.57 -0.34 -2.48
CA ILE A 188 -7.14 -0.45 -2.12
C ILE A 188 -6.94 -0.45 -0.59
N ALA A 189 -7.68 0.38 0.15
CA ALA A 189 -7.63 0.36 1.61
C ALA A 189 -8.05 -1.01 2.18
N ARG A 190 -9.13 -1.62 1.64
CA ARG A 190 -9.57 -2.96 2.05
C ARG A 190 -8.55 -4.03 1.69
N ASP A 191 -7.91 -3.92 0.53
CA ASP A 191 -6.85 -4.83 0.10
C ASP A 191 -5.65 -4.83 1.08
N ILE A 192 -5.18 -3.64 1.47
CA ILE A 192 -4.11 -3.49 2.47
C ILE A 192 -4.53 -4.13 3.81
N ILE A 193 -5.75 -3.84 4.28
CA ILE A 193 -6.28 -4.41 5.52
C ILE A 193 -6.34 -5.94 5.45
N ASN A 194 -6.75 -6.50 4.31
CA ASN A 194 -6.82 -7.95 4.11
C ASN A 194 -5.43 -8.59 4.24
N TYR A 195 -4.40 -8.02 3.61
CA TYR A 195 -3.02 -8.48 3.76
C TYR A 195 -2.53 -8.39 5.21
N VAL A 196 -2.64 -7.21 5.83
CA VAL A 196 -2.15 -6.99 7.18
C VAL A 196 -2.85 -7.91 8.19
N LYS A 197 -4.16 -8.10 8.06
CA LYS A 197 -4.95 -8.99 8.93
C LYS A 197 -4.58 -10.46 8.74
N ARG A 198 -4.29 -10.88 7.50
CA ARG A 198 -4.04 -12.29 7.17
C ARG A 198 -2.60 -12.70 7.48
N ASP A 199 -1.62 -11.88 7.13
CA ASP A 199 -0.21 -12.27 7.12
C ASP A 199 0.62 -11.60 8.21
N LEU A 200 0.35 -10.33 8.55
CA LEU A 200 1.13 -9.56 9.53
C LEU A 200 0.48 -9.45 10.90
N ARG A 201 -0.64 -10.13 11.15
CA ARG A 201 -1.25 -10.20 12.47
C ARG A 201 -0.69 -11.38 13.27
N ASP A 202 -0.35 -11.11 14.53
CA ASP A 202 -0.18 -12.18 15.52
C ASP A 202 -1.55 -12.82 15.82
N PRO A 203 -1.74 -14.12 15.50
CA PRO A 203 -3.02 -14.78 15.70
C PRO A 203 -3.37 -14.95 17.19
N VAL A 204 -2.39 -14.94 18.10
CA VAL A 204 -2.60 -15.18 19.53
C VAL A 204 -2.51 -13.88 20.33
N GLY A 205 -1.41 -13.14 20.19
CA GLY A 205 -1.14 -11.95 20.98
C GLY A 205 -1.81 -10.67 20.47
N GLY A 206 -2.36 -10.71 19.25
CA GLY A 206 -3.04 -9.55 18.67
C GLY A 206 -2.14 -8.35 18.40
N GLY A 207 -0.83 -8.54 18.30
CA GLY A 207 0.10 -7.55 17.76
C GLY A 207 0.15 -7.56 16.23
N PHE A 208 0.95 -6.66 15.67
CA PHE A 208 1.32 -6.70 14.25
C PHE A 208 2.82 -6.95 14.11
N TYR A 209 3.16 -7.90 13.26
CA TYR A 209 4.49 -8.23 12.83
C TYR A 209 5.03 -7.15 11.88
N SER A 210 6.33 -6.91 11.92
CA SER A 210 6.95 -5.77 11.26
C SER A 210 7.07 -5.94 9.75
N ALA A 211 7.26 -7.18 9.27
CA ALA A 211 7.57 -7.42 7.86
C ALA A 211 7.36 -8.87 7.39
N GLU A 212 7.31 -9.03 6.07
CA GLU A 212 7.50 -10.25 5.31
C GLU A 212 8.72 -10.08 4.39
N ASP A 213 9.62 -11.05 4.43
CA ASP A 213 10.90 -11.08 3.69
C ASP A 213 10.68 -11.09 2.17
N ALA A 214 11.65 -10.59 1.42
CA ALA A 214 11.62 -10.63 -0.06
C ALA A 214 11.90 -12.04 -0.60
N ASP A 215 12.75 -12.78 0.13
CA ASP A 215 13.25 -14.07 -0.29
C ASP A 215 12.36 -15.23 0.17
N SER A 216 12.07 -16.13 -0.77
CA SER A 216 11.33 -17.36 -0.50
C SER A 216 11.88 -18.52 -1.33
N TYR A 217 11.60 -19.74 -0.91
CA TYR A 217 11.95 -20.90 -1.72
C TYR A 217 11.00 -20.99 -2.92
N PRO A 218 11.51 -21.21 -4.15
CA PRO A 218 10.66 -21.28 -5.34
C PRO A 218 9.72 -22.50 -5.36
N TYR A 219 10.06 -23.56 -4.64
CA TYR A 219 9.26 -24.77 -4.47
C TYR A 219 9.71 -25.52 -3.20
N GLU A 220 8.87 -26.44 -2.72
CA GLU A 220 9.18 -27.27 -1.55
C GLU A 220 10.45 -28.12 -1.76
N GLY A 221 11.39 -28.05 -0.82
CA GLY A 221 12.67 -28.78 -0.90
C GLY A 221 13.77 -28.11 -1.73
N ALA A 222 13.56 -26.89 -2.25
CA ALA A 222 14.64 -26.10 -2.83
C ALA A 222 15.75 -25.78 -1.79
N THR A 223 17.01 -25.69 -2.23
CA THR A 223 18.16 -25.48 -1.34
C THR A 223 18.55 -24.01 -1.17
N HIS A 224 18.02 -23.12 -2.02
CA HIS A 224 18.28 -21.69 -1.99
C HIS A 224 16.98 -20.93 -2.18
N LYS A 225 16.87 -19.78 -1.52
CA LYS A 225 15.78 -18.83 -1.73
C LYS A 225 16.11 -17.94 -2.93
N LEU A 226 15.05 -17.38 -3.52
CA LEU A 226 15.13 -16.38 -4.58
C LEU A 226 14.21 -15.20 -4.21
N GLU A 227 14.61 -14.00 -4.60
CA GLU A 227 13.83 -12.79 -4.39
C GLU A 227 12.52 -12.87 -5.18
N GLY A 228 11.39 -12.63 -4.52
CA GLY A 228 10.08 -12.60 -5.18
C GLY A 228 9.55 -13.94 -5.66
N ALA A 229 10.21 -15.07 -5.36
CA ALA A 229 9.80 -16.41 -5.82
C ALA A 229 8.33 -16.73 -5.48
N PHE A 230 7.87 -16.27 -4.32
CA PHE A 230 6.49 -16.42 -3.89
C PHE A 230 5.50 -15.61 -4.74
N ALA A 231 5.92 -14.47 -5.30
CA ALA A 231 5.05 -13.48 -5.92
C ALA A 231 5.02 -13.49 -7.46
N VAL A 232 6.06 -14.03 -8.12
CA VAL A 232 6.21 -13.96 -9.58
C VAL A 232 5.72 -15.22 -10.29
N TRP A 233 5.47 -15.12 -11.60
CA TRP A 233 4.82 -16.18 -12.38
C TRP A 233 5.48 -16.44 -13.73
N GLU A 234 5.54 -17.70 -14.15
CA GLU A 234 5.79 -18.03 -15.56
C GLU A 234 4.48 -18.04 -16.34
N THR A 235 4.52 -17.73 -17.64
CA THR A 235 3.31 -17.77 -18.47
C THR A 235 2.73 -19.19 -18.56
N SER A 236 3.59 -20.21 -18.71
CA SER A 236 3.20 -21.62 -18.73
C SER A 236 2.48 -22.06 -17.44
N GLU A 237 2.94 -21.55 -16.30
CA GLU A 237 2.32 -21.80 -15.00
C GLU A 237 0.93 -21.14 -14.91
N LEU A 238 0.80 -19.90 -15.37
CA LEU A 238 -0.49 -19.22 -15.44
C LEU A 238 -1.47 -19.96 -16.35
N ASP A 239 -1.01 -20.41 -17.52
CA ASP A 239 -1.83 -21.21 -18.45
C ASP A 239 -2.34 -22.50 -17.79
N GLN A 240 -1.46 -23.19 -17.05
CA GLN A 240 -1.83 -24.42 -16.36
C GLN A 240 -2.86 -24.18 -15.23
N ILE A 241 -2.70 -23.11 -14.45
CA ILE A 241 -3.58 -22.83 -13.29
C ILE A 241 -4.92 -22.23 -13.74
N LEU A 242 -4.89 -21.31 -14.70
CA LEU A 242 -6.04 -20.51 -15.07
C LEU A 242 -6.88 -21.17 -16.16
N GLY A 243 -6.26 -21.97 -17.05
CA GLY A 243 -6.92 -22.59 -18.19
C GLY A 243 -7.37 -21.54 -19.21
N GLU A 244 -8.62 -21.62 -19.66
CA GLU A 244 -9.20 -20.73 -20.67
C GLU A 244 -9.16 -19.24 -20.29
N ASP A 245 -9.18 -18.93 -18.99
CA ASP A 245 -9.11 -17.56 -18.49
C ASP A 245 -7.70 -16.93 -18.61
N SER A 246 -6.67 -17.74 -18.86
CA SER A 246 -5.26 -17.29 -18.85
C SER A 246 -5.01 -16.19 -19.86
N THR A 247 -5.53 -16.30 -21.09
CA THR A 247 -5.28 -15.33 -22.15
C THR A 247 -5.75 -13.92 -21.77
N VAL A 248 -6.96 -13.81 -21.23
CA VAL A 248 -7.56 -12.53 -20.79
C VAL A 248 -6.77 -11.96 -19.61
N PHE A 249 -6.44 -12.82 -18.63
CA PHE A 249 -5.69 -12.42 -17.44
C PHE A 249 -4.27 -11.94 -17.79
N CYS A 250 -3.55 -12.70 -18.61
CA CYS A 250 -2.20 -12.39 -19.07
C CYS A 250 -2.16 -11.08 -19.86
N TYR A 251 -3.15 -10.82 -20.72
CA TYR A 251 -3.26 -9.55 -21.40
C TYR A 251 -3.41 -8.39 -20.41
N HIS A 252 -4.42 -8.47 -19.51
CA HIS A 252 -4.70 -7.41 -18.54
C HIS A 252 -3.49 -7.08 -17.66
N PHE A 253 -2.77 -8.11 -17.18
CA PHE A 253 -1.60 -7.94 -16.32
C PHE A 253 -0.25 -7.81 -17.05
N GLY A 254 -0.25 -7.67 -18.38
CA GLY A 254 0.96 -7.45 -19.17
C GLY A 254 1.99 -8.58 -19.04
N VAL A 255 1.52 -9.82 -18.92
CA VAL A 255 2.35 -11.03 -18.87
C VAL A 255 2.96 -11.27 -20.26
N LYS A 256 4.22 -11.72 -20.26
CA LYS A 256 4.98 -12.04 -21.46
C LYS A 256 5.60 -13.43 -21.33
N GLU A 257 5.66 -14.15 -22.46
CA GLU A 257 6.19 -15.51 -22.55
C GLU A 257 7.62 -15.65 -21.97
N LYS A 258 8.48 -14.64 -22.19
CA LYS A 258 9.86 -14.60 -21.70
C LYS A 258 10.05 -13.80 -20.41
N GLY A 259 8.96 -13.59 -19.66
CA GLY A 259 8.95 -12.68 -18.52
C GLY A 259 8.84 -11.21 -18.91
N ASN A 260 8.48 -10.38 -17.95
CA ASN A 260 8.30 -8.94 -18.16
C ASN A 260 9.31 -8.07 -17.41
N VAL A 261 10.19 -8.66 -16.60
CA VAL A 261 11.24 -7.95 -15.86
C VAL A 261 12.44 -7.65 -16.77
N PRO A 262 12.86 -6.38 -16.92
CA PRO A 262 14.06 -6.04 -17.68
C PRO A 262 15.34 -6.58 -17.02
N ARG A 263 16.32 -7.04 -17.81
CA ARG A 263 17.57 -7.62 -17.30
C ARG A 263 18.38 -6.63 -16.45
N GLU A 264 18.30 -5.35 -16.73
CA GLU A 264 18.93 -4.29 -15.94
C GLU A 264 18.30 -4.07 -14.55
N LYS A 265 17.12 -4.66 -14.30
CA LYS A 265 16.41 -4.63 -13.01
C LYS A 265 16.54 -5.93 -12.23
N ASP A 266 16.90 -7.02 -12.89
CA ASP A 266 17.17 -8.31 -12.28
C ASP A 266 18.68 -8.60 -12.39
N ILE A 267 19.49 -8.01 -11.50
CA ILE A 267 20.96 -8.10 -11.57
C ILE A 267 21.41 -9.53 -11.25
N GLN A 268 20.78 -10.17 -10.27
CA GLN A 268 21.07 -11.53 -9.81
C GLN A 268 20.60 -12.61 -10.78
N GLY A 269 19.65 -12.31 -11.68
CA GLY A 269 19.11 -13.27 -12.64
C GLY A 269 18.05 -14.20 -12.03
N GLU A 270 17.39 -13.77 -10.97
CA GLU A 270 16.43 -14.56 -10.19
C GLU A 270 15.01 -14.48 -10.79
N LEU A 271 14.77 -13.49 -11.65
CA LEU A 271 13.48 -13.21 -12.28
C LEU A 271 13.47 -13.55 -13.79
N ILE A 272 14.43 -14.35 -14.25
CA ILE A 272 14.48 -14.82 -15.64
C ILE A 272 13.21 -15.60 -15.99
N ASN A 273 12.56 -15.24 -17.10
CA ASN A 273 11.27 -15.77 -17.55
C ASN A 273 10.09 -15.53 -16.59
N LYS A 274 10.28 -14.74 -15.53
CA LYS A 274 9.24 -14.43 -14.56
C LYS A 274 8.51 -13.15 -14.92
N ASN A 275 7.24 -13.12 -14.57
CA ASN A 275 6.35 -11.98 -14.73
C ASN A 275 5.95 -11.43 -13.37
N VAL A 276 6.13 -10.12 -13.22
CA VAL A 276 5.49 -9.34 -12.16
C VAL A 276 4.17 -8.83 -12.72
N LEU A 277 3.07 -9.16 -12.06
CA LEU A 277 1.74 -8.73 -12.49
C LEU A 277 1.64 -7.22 -12.33
N ILE A 278 1.30 -6.52 -13.41
CA ILE A 278 1.09 -5.07 -13.42
C ILE A 278 -0.16 -4.81 -14.26
N GLU A 279 -1.12 -4.02 -13.76
CA GLU A 279 -2.31 -3.66 -14.55
C GLU A 279 -1.88 -2.80 -15.74
N ARG A 280 -1.63 -3.47 -16.87
CA ARG A 280 -1.09 -2.87 -18.08
C ARG A 280 -2.18 -2.19 -18.89
N TYR A 281 -3.36 -2.78 -18.87
CA TYR A 281 -4.56 -2.28 -19.51
C TYR A 281 -5.68 -2.16 -18.49
N THR A 282 -6.51 -1.14 -18.65
CA THR A 282 -7.72 -0.96 -17.87
C THR A 282 -8.74 -2.07 -18.13
N LEU A 283 -9.74 -2.20 -17.25
CA LEU A 283 -10.83 -3.14 -17.47
C LEU A 283 -11.57 -2.83 -18.78
N GLU A 284 -11.74 -1.54 -19.10
CA GLU A 284 -12.38 -1.09 -20.34
C GLU A 284 -11.58 -1.48 -21.59
N GLU A 285 -10.26 -1.31 -21.56
CA GLU A 285 -9.38 -1.71 -22.66
C GLU A 285 -9.35 -3.22 -22.84
N THR A 286 -9.23 -3.99 -21.76
CA THR A 286 -9.26 -5.47 -21.81
C THR A 286 -10.63 -5.98 -22.28
N ALA A 287 -11.73 -5.42 -21.76
CA ALA A 287 -13.08 -5.85 -22.14
C ALA A 287 -13.32 -5.62 -23.63
N LYS A 288 -12.85 -4.48 -24.17
CA LYS A 288 -12.91 -4.19 -25.60
C LYS A 288 -12.09 -5.18 -26.43
N GLU A 289 -10.87 -5.49 -26.02
CA GLU A 289 -9.98 -6.42 -26.76
C GLU A 289 -10.62 -7.81 -26.90
N PHE A 290 -11.22 -8.33 -25.84
CA PHE A 290 -11.81 -9.66 -25.83
C PHE A 290 -13.32 -9.68 -26.11
N SER A 291 -13.92 -8.53 -26.46
CA SER A 291 -15.36 -8.38 -26.69
C SER A 291 -16.23 -8.90 -25.53
N LEU A 292 -15.79 -8.61 -24.30
CA LEU A 292 -16.47 -9.00 -23.06
C LEU A 292 -17.24 -7.82 -22.46
N SER A 293 -18.25 -8.11 -21.65
CA SER A 293 -18.82 -7.10 -20.76
C SER A 293 -17.86 -6.84 -19.58
N LEU A 294 -17.94 -5.64 -18.99
CA LEU A 294 -17.14 -5.30 -17.79
C LEU A 294 -17.42 -6.26 -16.63
N ASP A 295 -18.68 -6.63 -16.41
CA ASP A 295 -19.07 -7.56 -15.35
C ASP A 295 -18.48 -8.97 -15.58
N THR A 296 -18.50 -9.45 -16.83
CA THR A 296 -17.89 -10.74 -17.17
C THR A 296 -16.37 -10.70 -16.96
N LEU A 297 -15.72 -9.62 -17.37
CA LEU A 297 -14.27 -9.46 -17.17
C LEU A 297 -13.92 -9.41 -15.68
N ASP A 298 -14.66 -8.63 -14.87
CA ASP A 298 -14.44 -8.55 -13.43
C ASP A 298 -14.55 -9.93 -12.76
N GLN A 299 -15.55 -10.73 -13.15
CA GLN A 299 -15.69 -12.12 -12.68
C GLN A 299 -14.53 -13.02 -13.10
N ILE A 300 -14.02 -12.88 -14.33
CA ILE A 300 -12.84 -13.61 -14.81
C ILE A 300 -11.62 -13.23 -13.96
N ILE A 301 -11.34 -11.93 -13.79
CA ILE A 301 -10.17 -11.46 -13.03
C ILE A 301 -10.24 -11.92 -11.57
N LYS A 302 -11.40 -11.82 -10.91
CA LYS A 302 -11.61 -12.29 -9.53
C LYS A 302 -11.35 -13.79 -9.40
N ARG A 303 -11.96 -14.61 -10.27
CA ARG A 303 -11.76 -16.06 -10.29
C ARG A 303 -10.29 -16.44 -10.52
N CYS A 304 -9.58 -15.73 -11.41
CA CYS A 304 -8.16 -15.96 -11.63
C CYS A 304 -7.33 -15.64 -10.38
N LYS A 305 -7.55 -14.47 -9.76
CA LYS A 305 -6.86 -14.09 -8.52
C LYS A 305 -7.09 -15.12 -7.42
N GLU A 306 -8.32 -15.63 -7.26
CA GLU A 306 -8.65 -16.69 -6.30
C GLU A 306 -7.90 -18.00 -6.58
N LYS A 307 -7.88 -18.46 -7.84
CA LYS A 307 -7.13 -19.67 -8.24
C LYS A 307 -5.63 -19.51 -7.95
N LEU A 308 -5.05 -18.36 -8.27
CA LEU A 308 -3.63 -18.07 -8.03
C LEU A 308 -3.32 -17.95 -6.54
N ALA A 309 -4.17 -17.30 -5.76
CA ALA A 309 -4.02 -17.19 -4.31
C ALA A 309 -4.06 -18.57 -3.64
N LYS A 310 -5.00 -19.43 -4.06
CA LYS A 310 -5.07 -20.83 -3.62
C LYS A 310 -3.80 -21.60 -3.98
N HIS A 311 -3.33 -21.47 -5.23
CA HIS A 311 -2.10 -22.12 -5.66
C HIS A 311 -0.90 -21.68 -4.81
N ARG A 312 -0.72 -20.37 -4.57
CA ARG A 312 0.36 -19.87 -3.71
C ARG A 312 0.28 -20.47 -2.29
N ALA A 313 -0.92 -20.47 -1.70
CA ALA A 313 -1.13 -20.97 -0.34
C ALA A 313 -0.84 -22.47 -0.19
N GLU A 314 -1.11 -23.28 -1.22
CA GLU A 314 -0.97 -24.73 -1.18
C GLU A 314 0.38 -25.24 -1.69
N LYS A 315 1.04 -24.52 -2.60
CA LYS A 315 2.18 -25.04 -3.37
C LYS A 315 3.49 -24.27 -3.20
N ARG A 316 3.44 -23.02 -2.72
CA ARG A 316 4.64 -22.19 -2.60
C ARG A 316 5.04 -22.01 -1.14
N PRO A 317 6.31 -22.28 -0.78
CA PRO A 317 6.83 -21.91 0.52
C PRO A 317 6.68 -20.40 0.76
N LYS A 318 6.03 -20.03 1.88
CA LYS A 318 5.84 -18.62 2.23
C LYS A 318 7.19 -17.95 2.53
N PRO A 319 7.34 -16.65 2.24
CA PRO A 319 8.49 -15.89 2.71
C PRO A 319 8.56 -15.90 4.25
N HIS A 320 9.75 -15.67 4.78
CA HIS A 320 9.92 -15.56 6.22
C HIS A 320 9.19 -14.31 6.72
N ARG A 321 8.58 -14.39 7.91
CA ARG A 321 7.92 -13.25 8.55
C ARG A 321 8.77 -12.76 9.71
N ASP A 322 9.11 -11.47 9.73
CA ASP A 322 9.74 -10.85 10.90
C ASP A 322 8.66 -10.59 11.96
N ASP A 323 8.65 -11.42 12.99
CA ASP A 323 7.63 -11.45 14.03
C ASP A 323 7.84 -10.39 15.13
N LYS A 324 8.77 -9.46 14.94
CA LYS A 324 8.93 -8.32 15.84
C LYS A 324 7.67 -7.46 15.86
N VAL A 325 7.13 -7.25 17.05
CA VAL A 325 6.04 -6.31 17.29
C VAL A 325 6.64 -4.97 17.71
N LEU A 326 6.61 -4.00 16.80
CA LEU A 326 7.10 -2.65 17.07
C LEU A 326 5.99 -1.82 17.74
N THR A 327 6.22 -1.39 18.98
CA THR A 327 5.29 -0.55 19.75
C THR A 327 5.63 0.94 19.69
N ALA A 328 6.79 1.28 19.16
CA ALA A 328 7.24 2.63 18.85
C ALA A 328 8.30 2.60 17.74
N TRP A 329 8.54 3.74 17.09
CA TRP A 329 9.64 3.90 16.15
C TRP A 329 10.97 3.98 16.92
N ASN A 330 12.02 3.39 16.37
CA ASN A 330 13.38 3.39 16.92
C ASN A 330 14.15 4.67 16.56
#